data_AF-A0A0A2DQJ7-F1
#
_entry.id   AF-A0A0A2DQJ7-F1
#
_cell.length_a   1.000
_cell.length_b   1.000
_cell.length_c   1.000
_cell.angle_alpha   90.00
_cell.angle_beta   90.00
_cell.angle_gamma   90.00
#
_symmetry.space_group_name_H-M   'P 1'
#
loop_
_entity.id
_entity.type
_entity.pdbx_description
1 polymer ?
#
loop_
_entity_poly.entity_id
_entity_poly.type
_entity_poly.pdbx_seq_one_letter_code
_entity_poly.pdbx_strand_id
1 'polypeptide(L)' 'MNIDHRTEDQKAAAVRASMTMAGYTITPQDEEDIRLILRGEITGDEAVLKAMEADGYGTSARAEFLRRRIAEANNSAR' A
#
# COMPACT_ATOMS: atom_id res chain seq x y z
N MET A 1 17.83 -5.06 14.16
CA MET A 1 16.74 -4.30 13.52
C MET A 1 17.10 -2.83 13.65
N ASN A 2 17.31 -2.12 12.54
CA ASN A 2 17.57 -0.68 12.60
C ASN A 2 16.27 0.02 13.04
N ILE A 3 16.31 0.79 14.12
CA ILE A 3 15.14 1.51 14.60
C ILE A 3 14.91 2.67 13.63
N ASP A 4 13.77 2.66 12.94
CA ASP A 4 13.39 3.77 12.09
C ASP A 4 12.90 4.93 12.97
N HIS A 5 13.76 5.94 13.14
CA HIS A 5 13.50 7.12 13.98
C HIS A 5 12.56 8.15 13.34
N ARG A 6 12.09 7.92 12.12
CA ARG A 6 11.20 8.86 11.43
C ARG A 6 9.78 8.75 11.96
N THR A 7 9.11 9.88 12.12
CA THR A 7 7.66 9.95 12.41
C THR A 7 6.85 9.45 11.22
N GLU A 8 5.57 9.09 11.43
CA GLU A 8 4.65 8.75 10.33
C GLU A 8 4.61 9.85 9.26
N ASP A 9 4.51 11.13 9.68
CA ASP A 9 4.50 12.27 8.78
C ASP A 9 5.79 12.41 7.97
N GLN A 10 6.96 12.13 8.57
CA GLN A 10 8.24 12.16 7.86
C GLN A 10 8.32 11.04 6.81
N LYS A 11 7.77 9.87 7.10
CA LYS A 11 7.70 8.75 6.15
C LYS A 11 6.72 9.07 5.02
N ALA A 12 5.53 9.57 5.34
CA ALA A 12 4.53 9.99 4.35
C ALA A 12 5.07 11.11 3.45
N ALA A 13 5.75 12.11 4.02
CA ALA A 13 6.40 13.17 3.25
C ALA A 13 7.49 12.63 2.31
N ALA A 14 8.28 11.64 2.74
CA ALA A 14 9.29 11.01 1.89
C ALA A 14 8.65 10.24 0.72
N VAL A 15 7.54 9.52 0.96
CA VAL A 15 6.79 8.85 -0.11
C VAL A 15 6.23 9.88 -1.10
N ARG A 16 5.62 10.96 -0.61
CA ARG A 16 5.11 12.05 -1.45
C ARG A 16 6.19 12.70 -2.31
N ALA A 17 7.36 12.96 -1.73
CA ALA A 17 8.50 13.49 -2.47
C ALA A 17 8.94 12.52 -3.57
N SER A 18 9.05 11.22 -3.26
CA SER A 18 9.41 10.18 -4.22
C SER A 18 8.42 10.09 -5.39
N MET A 19 7.10 10.08 -5.10
CA MET A 19 6.06 10.04 -6.13
C MET A 19 6.08 11.28 -7.01
N THR A 20 6.27 12.46 -6.40
CA THR A 20 6.41 13.72 -7.13
C THR A 20 7.61 13.70 -8.06
N MET A 21 8.78 13.23 -7.59
CA MET A 21 9.99 13.08 -8.40
C MET A 21 9.80 12.08 -9.55
N ALA A 22 8.96 11.05 -9.35
CA ALA A 22 8.59 10.09 -10.38
C ALA A 22 7.47 10.58 -11.33
N GLY A 23 6.96 11.81 -11.15
CA GLY A 23 5.92 12.39 -11.99
C GLY A 23 4.49 11.97 -11.64
N TYR A 24 4.28 11.31 -10.51
CA TYR A 24 2.96 10.93 -10.03
C TYR A 24 2.35 12.00 -9.13
N THR A 25 1.05 12.22 -9.28
CA THR A 25 0.26 13.04 -8.36
C THR A 25 -0.32 12.14 -7.27
N ILE A 26 -0.10 12.50 -6.00
CA ILE A 26 -0.72 11.83 -4.85
C ILE A 26 -2.07 12.48 -4.56
N THR A 27 -3.12 11.66 -4.53
CA THR A 27 -4.44 12.07 -4.07
C THR A 27 -4.54 12.01 -2.53
N PRO A 28 -5.52 12.69 -1.91
CA PRO A 28 -5.76 12.52 -0.47
C PRO A 28 -6.03 11.07 -0.06
N GLN A 29 -6.64 10.27 -0.93
CA GLN A 29 -6.89 8.84 -0.68
C GLN A 29 -5.58 8.04 -0.68
N ASP A 30 -4.66 8.34 -1.60
CA ASP A 30 -3.33 7.72 -1.62
C ASP A 30 -2.55 8.03 -0.34
N GLU A 31 -2.63 9.27 0.17
CA GLU A 31 -1.97 9.64 1.42
C GLU A 31 -2.55 8.89 2.63
N GLU A 32 -3.87 8.66 2.68
CA GLU A 32 -4.47 7.81 3.71
C GLU A 32 -4.03 6.35 3.59
N ASP A 33 -4.06 5.78 2.38
CA ASP A 33 -3.64 4.39 2.17
C ASP A 33 -2.15 4.19 2.50
N ILE A 34 -1.28 5.18 2.20
CA ILE A 34 0.12 5.19 2.65
C ILE A 34 0.21 5.14 4.19
N ARG A 35 -0.60 5.93 4.91
CA ARG A 35 -0.59 5.93 6.38
C ARG A 35 -1.04 4.60 6.96
N LEU A 36 -2.06 3.97 6.39
CA LEU A 36 -2.51 2.63 6.79
C LEU A 36 -1.39 1.59 6.61
N ILE A 37 -0.64 1.66 5.51
CA ILE A 37 0.55 0.81 5.28
C ILE A 37 1.63 1.08 6.33
N LEU A 38 1.93 2.36 6.62
CA LEU A 38 2.96 2.75 7.58
C LEU A 38 2.63 2.32 9.02
N ARG A 39 1.33 2.32 9.37
CA ARG A 39 0.81 1.81 10.65
C ARG A 39 0.72 0.28 10.69
N GLY A 40 0.88 -0.40 9.55
CA GLY A 40 0.75 -1.85 9.43
C GLY A 40 -0.69 -2.34 9.51
N GLU A 41 -1.67 -1.44 9.33
CA GLU A 41 -3.10 -1.75 9.33
C GLU A 41 -3.53 -2.47 8.05
N ILE A 42 -2.84 -2.17 6.94
CA ILE A 42 -2.93 -2.92 5.68
C ILE A 42 -1.53 -3.19 5.13
N THR A 43 -1.42 -4.20 4.28
CA THR A 43 -0.24 -4.53 3.51
C THR A 43 -0.21 -3.78 2.18
N GLY A 44 0.97 -3.73 1.55
CA GLY A 44 1.09 -3.20 0.18
C GLY A 44 0.28 -4.00 -0.84
N ASP A 45 0.15 -5.32 -0.68
CA ASP A 45 -0.66 -6.16 -1.56
C ASP A 45 -2.16 -5.81 -1.46
N GLU A 46 -2.66 -5.56 -0.24
CA GLU A 46 -4.05 -5.12 -0.02
C GLU A 46 -4.32 -3.74 -0.62
N ALA A 47 -3.39 -2.79 -0.44
CA ALA A 47 -3.51 -1.45 -1.03
C ALA A 47 -3.54 -1.51 -2.57
N VAL A 48 -2.67 -2.31 -3.18
CA VAL A 48 -2.67 -2.49 -4.65
C VAL A 48 -3.96 -3.15 -5.13
N LEU A 49 -4.45 -4.18 -4.41
CA LEU A 49 -5.71 -4.82 -4.78
C LEU A 49 -6.89 -3.84 -4.74
N LYS A 50 -6.97 -3.00 -3.69
CA LYS A 50 -8.00 -1.95 -3.57
C LYS A 50 -7.93 -0.96 -4.73
N ALA A 51 -6.74 -0.49 -5.10
CA ALA A 51 -6.56 0.40 -6.24
C ALA A 51 -6.99 -0.27 -7.56
N MET A 52 -6.60 -1.54 -7.76
CA MET A 52 -7.01 -2.31 -8.94
C MET A 52 -8.53 -2.50 -9.02
N GLU A 53 -9.20 -2.72 -7.90
CA GLU A 53 -10.66 -2.84 -7.86
C GLU A 53 -11.36 -1.52 -8.19
N ALA A 54 -10.85 -0.40 -7.67
CA ALA A 54 -11.36 0.93 -7.97
C ALA A 54 -11.22 1.28 -9.46
N ASP A 55 -10.13 0.86 -10.09
CA ASP A 55 -9.85 1.07 -11.51
C ASP A 55 -10.54 0.06 -12.45
N GLY A 56 -11.35 -0.86 -11.90
CA GLY A 56 -12.09 -1.87 -12.67
C GLY A 56 -11.28 -3.11 -13.08
N TYR A 57 -10.05 -3.26 -12.58
CA TYR A 57 -9.18 -4.43 -12.79
C TYR A 57 -9.35 -5.54 -11.74
N GLY A 58 -10.39 -5.46 -10.91
CA GLY A 58 -10.64 -6.41 -9.82
C GLY A 58 -10.82 -7.88 -10.26
N THR A 59 -11.19 -8.13 -11.52
CA THR A 59 -11.34 -9.48 -12.09
C THR A 59 -10.11 -9.95 -12.88
N SER A 60 -9.05 -9.15 -12.93
CA SER A 60 -7.83 -9.53 -13.64
C SER A 60 -7.11 -10.69 -12.95
N ALA A 61 -6.36 -11.48 -13.72
CA ALA A 61 -5.50 -12.53 -13.18
C ALA A 61 -4.52 -12.01 -12.12
N ARG A 62 -4.10 -10.74 -12.24
CA ARG A 62 -3.23 -10.09 -11.25
C ARG A 62 -3.97 -9.83 -9.93
N ALA A 63 -5.23 -9.42 -9.96
CA ALA A 63 -6.04 -9.25 -8.76
C ALA A 63 -6.30 -10.59 -8.06
N GLU A 64 -6.57 -11.66 -8.82
CA GLU A 64 -6.70 -13.02 -8.28
C GLU A 64 -5.41 -13.49 -7.59
N PHE A 65 -4.26 -13.25 -8.23
CA PHE A 65 -2.96 -13.55 -7.64
C PHE A 65 -2.72 -12.83 -6.30
N LEU A 66 -3.07 -11.53 -6.22
CA LEU A 66 -2.95 -10.76 -4.98
C LEU A 66 -3.86 -11.31 -3.89
N ARG A 67 -5.12 -11.64 -4.20
CA ARG A 67 -6.04 -12.28 -3.24
C ARG A 67 -5.46 -13.57 -2.66
N ARG A 68 -4.84 -14.41 -3.49
CA ARG A 68 -4.20 -15.64 -3.02
C ARG A 68 -3.03 -15.35 -2.08
N ARG A 69 -2.14 -14.41 -2.44
CA ARG A 69 -1.00 -14.02 -1.57
C ARG A 69 -1.45 -13.46 -0.23
N ILE A 70 -2.50 -12.62 -0.23
CA ILE A 70 -3.08 -12.06 0.99
C ILE A 70 -3.63 -13.19 1.87
N ALA A 71 -4.36 -14.15 1.29
CA ALA A 71 -4.89 -15.30 2.02
C ALA A 71 -3.78 -16.18 2.62
N GLU A 72 -2.71 -16.46 1.87
CA GLU A 72 -1.55 -17.22 2.35
C GLU A 72 -0.80 -16.51 3.49
N ALA A 73 -0.61 -15.20 3.38
CA ALA A 73 0.02 -14.40 4.43
C ALA A 73 -0.81 -14.40 5.73
N ASN A 74 -2.12 -14.23 5.62
CA ASN A 74 -3.04 -14.25 6.77
C ASN A 74 -3.12 -15.62 7.45
N ASN A 75 -2.99 -16.70 6.69
CA ASN A 75 -2.94 -18.06 7.24
C ASN A 75 -1.62 -18.36 7.93
N SER A 76 -0.51 -17.76 7.48
CA SER A 76 0.83 -17.96 8.06
C SER A 76 1.06 -17.13 9.33
N ALA A 77 0.22 -16.13 9.60
CA ALA A 77 0.26 -15.29 10.79
C ALA A 77 -0.57 -15.86 11.97
N ARG A 78 -1.26 -16.98 11.77
CA ARG A 78 -2.04 -17.71 12.79
C ARG A 78 -1.28 -18.94 13.27
#